data_AF-U3AMT4-F1
#
_entry.id   AF-U3AMT4-F1
#
_cell.length_a   1.000
_cell.length_b   1.000
_cell.length_c   1.000
_cell.angle_alpha   90.00
_cell.angle_beta   90.00
_cell.angle_gamma   90.00
#
_symmetry.space_group_name_H-M   'P 1'
#
loop_
_entity.id
_entity.type
_entity.pdbx_description
1 polymer ?
#
loop_
_entity_poly.entity_id
_entity_poly.type
_entity_poly.pdbx_seq_one_letter_code
_entity_poly.pdbx_strand_id
1 'polypeptide(L)' 'MHFESLSELLSMGGYAAYVWSAFAITFVSMFILAGVSLRRSRTLLKEVKVKMDRQARIDAAKDMENTL' A
#
# COMPACT_ATOMS: atom_id res chain seq x y z
N MET A 1 -2.87 -23.93 35.32
CA MET A 1 -3.30 -22.98 34.27
C MET A 1 -2.21 -23.03 33.21
N HIS A 2 -2.52 -23.27 31.93
CA HIS A 2 -1.49 -23.73 30.97
C HIS A 2 -0.53 -22.64 30.46
N PHE A 3 -0.81 -21.37 30.73
CA PHE A 3 0.10 -20.25 30.47
C PHE A 3 -0.09 -19.23 31.59
N GLU A 4 0.93 -19.01 32.40
CA GLU A 4 0.87 -18.06 33.53
C GLU A 4 1.36 -16.67 33.13
N SER A 5 1.94 -16.51 31.93
CA SER A 5 2.37 -15.21 31.43
C SER A 5 2.41 -15.11 29.90
N LEU A 6 2.34 -13.88 29.39
CA LEU A 6 2.60 -13.58 27.97
C LEU A 6 4.01 -14.00 27.53
N SER A 7 4.96 -14.06 28.46
CA SER A 7 6.32 -14.54 28.19
C SER A 7 6.33 -16.02 27.85
N GLU A 8 5.53 -16.85 28.51
CA GLU A 8 5.37 -18.28 28.18
C GLU A 8 4.70 -18.51 26.83
N LEU A 9 3.77 -17.64 26.41
CA LEU A 9 3.19 -17.69 25.07
C LEU A 9 4.23 -17.35 23.99
N LEU A 10 5.16 -16.44 24.28
CA LEU A 10 6.27 -16.09 23.41
C LEU A 10 7.40 -17.13 23.43
N SER A 11 7.52 -17.87 24.52
CA SER A 11 8.59 -18.85 24.79
C SER A 11 8.06 -20.26 25.03
N MET A 12 7.02 -20.66 24.29
CA MET A 12 6.51 -22.03 24.29
C MET A 12 7.64 -22.96 23.82
N GLY A 13 8.35 -23.56 24.78
CA GLY A 13 9.64 -24.24 24.58
C GLY A 13 9.73 -25.01 23.24
N GLY A 14 10.67 -24.59 22.40
CA GLY A 14 10.94 -25.17 21.08
C GLY A 14 9.94 -24.83 19.97
N TYR A 15 8.64 -24.66 20.27
CA TYR A 15 7.59 -24.46 19.27
C TYR A 15 7.35 -23.00 18.86
N ALA A 16 7.72 -22.06 19.73
CA ALA A 16 7.54 -20.63 19.49
C ALA A 16 8.17 -20.16 18.16
N ALA A 17 9.33 -20.70 17.79
CA ALA A 17 10.01 -20.32 16.55
C ALA A 17 9.16 -20.61 15.29
N TYR A 18 8.46 -21.75 15.24
CA TYR A 18 7.60 -22.12 14.11
C TYR A 18 6.35 -21.24 14.03
N VAL A 19 5.73 -20.94 15.17
CA VAL A 19 4.53 -20.10 15.22
C VAL A 19 4.87 -18.67 14.81
N TRP A 20 5.88 -18.07 15.45
CA TRP A 20 6.25 -16.68 15.19
C TRP A 20 6.81 -16.46 13.78
N SER A 21 7.52 -17.43 13.21
CA SER A 21 7.94 -17.35 11.80
C SER A 21 6.75 -17.35 10.84
N ALA A 22 5.73 -18.20 11.05
CA ALA A 22 4.52 -18.18 10.24
C ALA A 22 3.77 -16.85 10.33
N PHE A 23 3.63 -16.30 11.54
CA PHE A 23 3.05 -14.96 11.74
C PHE A 23 3.90 -13.88 11.05
N ALA A 24 5.23 -13.91 11.21
CA ALA A 24 6.12 -12.95 10.58
C ALA A 24 6.00 -12.96 9.05
N ILE A 25 6.00 -14.15 8.43
CA ILE A 25 5.82 -14.30 6.98
C ILE A 25 4.47 -13.72 6.54
N THR A 26 3.41 -13.98 7.30
CA THR A 26 2.07 -13.45 7.02
C THR A 26 2.03 -11.93 7.11
N PHE A 27 2.57 -11.35 8.17
CA PHE A 27 2.66 -9.90 8.34
C PHE A 27 3.49 -9.27 7.22
N VAL A 28 4.65 -9.83 6.90
CA VAL A 28 5.49 -9.36 5.78
C VAL A 28 4.70 -9.37 4.47
N SER A 29 3.97 -10.45 4.19
CA SER A 29 3.14 -10.56 2.99
C SER A 29 2.05 -9.49 2.95
N MET A 30 1.36 -9.25 4.09
CA MET A 30 0.38 -8.17 4.20
C MET A 30 1.00 -6.79 3.99
N PHE A 31 2.17 -6.52 4.57
CA PHE A 31 2.87 -5.24 4.41
C PHE A 31 3.30 -5.00 2.96
N ILE A 32 3.81 -6.04 2.28
CA ILE A 32 4.14 -5.96 0.85
C ILE A 32 2.89 -5.63 0.05
N LEU A 33 1.79 -6.35 0.27
CA LEU A 33 0.54 -6.13 -0.45
C LEU A 33 -0.02 -4.72 -0.21
N ALA A 34 -0.03 -4.27 1.05
CA ALA A 34 -0.46 -2.91 1.41
C ALA A 34 0.44 -1.85 0.75
N GLY A 35 1.77 -2.05 0.78
CA GLY A 35 2.73 -1.15 0.13
C GLY A 35 2.53 -1.06 -1.38
N VAL A 36 2.29 -2.20 -2.05
CA VAL A 36 1.99 -2.24 -3.49
C VAL A 36 0.66 -1.55 -3.78
N SER A 37 -0.38 -1.83 -2.99
CA SER A 37 -1.71 -1.23 -3.14
C SER A 37 -1.65 0.30 -3.04
N LEU A 38 -1.01 0.81 -1.99
CA LEU A 38 -0.84 2.25 -1.78
C LEU A 38 -0.05 2.90 -2.93
N ARG A 39 1.06 2.27 -3.38
CA ARG A 39 1.84 2.78 -4.52
C ARG A 39 1.01 2.82 -5.79
N ARG A 40 0.24 1.77 -6.08
CA ARG A 40 -0.63 1.70 -7.26
C ARG A 40 -1.65 2.82 -7.27
N SER A 41 -2.34 3.06 -6.15
CA SER A 41 -3.31 4.15 -6.03
C SER A 41 -2.67 5.52 -6.30
N ARG A 42 -1.46 5.77 -5.80
CA ARG A 42 -0.75 7.03 -6.05
C ARG A 42 -0.32 7.18 -7.51
N THR A 43 0.14 6.10 -8.15
CA THR A 43 0.52 6.12 -9.57
C THR A 43 -0.69 6.43 -10.46
N LEU A 44 -1.84 5.82 -10.20
CA LEU A 44 -3.07 6.06 -10.96
C LEU A 44 -3.50 7.53 -10.86
N LEU A 45 -3.52 8.10 -9.65
CA LEU A 45 -3.85 9.52 -9.46
C LEU A 45 -2.86 10.45 -10.17
N LYS A 46 -1.57 10.11 -10.16
CA LYS A 46 -0.54 10.89 -10.87
C LYS A 46 -0.79 10.86 -12.39
N GLU A 47 -1.12 9.70 -12.95
CA GLU A 47 -1.40 9.56 -14.37
C GLU A 47 -2.65 10.35 -14.79
N VAL A 48 -3.72 10.29 -13.99
CA VAL A 48 -4.94 11.09 -14.21
C VAL A 48 -4.62 12.57 -14.18
N LYS A 49 -3.85 13.04 -13.20
CA LYS A 49 -3.46 14.46 -13.09
C LYS A 49 -2.69 14.94 -14.33
N VAL A 50 -1.73 14.15 -14.82
CA VAL A 50 -0.96 14.48 -16.03
C VAL A 50 -1.87 14.57 -17.27
N LYS A 51 -2.86 13.67 -17.39
CA LYS A 51 -3.84 13.71 -18.49
C LYS A 51 -4.72 14.95 -18.41
N MET A 52 -5.17 15.32 -17.21
CA MET A 52 -5.96 16.54 -16.98
C MET A 52 -5.17 17.81 -17.31
N ASP A 53 -3.92 17.92 -16.87
CA ASP A 53 -3.05 19.09 -17.16
C ASP A 53 -2.76 19.22 -18.66
N ARG A 54 -2.73 18.11 -19.41
CA ARG A 54 -2.63 18.16 -20.87
C ARG A 54 -3.93 18.65 -21.51
N GLN A 55 -5.06 18.16 -21.05
CA GLN A 55 -6.37 18.54 -21.59
C GLN A 55 -6.63 20.03 -21.36
N ALA A 56 -6.36 20.56 -20.16
CA ALA A 56 -6.53 21.97 -19.82
C ALA A 56 -5.73 22.90 -20.76
N ARG A 57 -4.54 22.48 -21.22
CA ARG A 57 -3.73 23.26 -22.18
C ARG A 57 -4.32 23.27 -23.59
N ILE A 58 -4.92 22.15 -24.02
CA ILE A 58 -5.59 22.05 -25.32
C ILE A 58 -6.87 22.89 -25.31
N ASP A 59 -7.64 22.82 -24.22
CA ASP A 59 -8.87 23.58 -24.07
C ASP A 59 -8.58 25.09 -24.02
N ALA A 60 -7.55 25.52 -23.27
CA ALA A 60 -7.12 26.92 -23.27
C ALA A 60 -6.66 27.43 -24.66
N ALA A 61 -6.01 26.59 -25.46
CA ALA A 61 -5.63 26.95 -26.82
C ALA A 61 -6.85 27.08 -27.74
N LYS A 62 -7.84 26.18 -27.60
CA LYS A 62 -9.11 26.22 -28.34
C LYS A 62 -9.95 27.44 -27.96
N ASP A 63 -10.01 27.80 -26.69
CA ASP A 63 -10.74 28.98 -26.22
C ASP A 63 -10.14 30.26 -26.80
N MET A 64 -8.81 30.35 -26.95
CA MET A 64 -8.18 31.50 -27.61
C MET A 64 -8.44 31.55 -29.12
N GLU A 65 -8.50 30.40 -29.80
CA GLU A 65 -8.85 30.33 -31.24
C GLU A 65 -10.31 30.76 -31.51
N ASN A 66 -11.22 30.48 -30.59
CA ASN A 66 -12.65 30.86 -30.71
C ASN A 66 -12.94 32.34 -30.35
N THR A 67 -11.93 33.11 -29.96
CA THR A 67 -12.07 34.54 -29.61
C THR A 67 -11.50 35.51 -30.66
N LEU A 68 -10.98 35.00 -31.78
CA LEU A 68 -10.50 35.77 -32.94
C LEU A 68 -11.50 35.69 -34.10
#